data_AF-A0A7K2MWW2-F1
#
_entry.id   AF-A0A7K2MWW2-F1
#
_cell.length_a   1.000
_cell.length_b   1.000
_cell.length_c   1.000
_cell.angle_alpha   90.00
_cell.angle_beta   90.00
_cell.angle_gamma   90.00
#
_symmetry.space_group_name_H-M   'P 1'
#
loop_
_entity.id
_entity.type
_entity.pdbx_description
1 polymer ?
#
loop_
_entity_poly.entity_id
_entity_poly.type
_entity_poly.pdbx_seq_one_letter_code
_entity_poly.pdbx_strand_id
1 'polypeptide(L)'
;KRSAKPRGPLTGRRVLVLGGTHPDAVAARTRVVELGGAAAINLSAGVTDVVVLDGGHGDRRLARITELLLPVHDAAWLVAPVVTQASGAEGRRAAAHVLPRGGVVDLPLPRGRGPADRWTVTASWAQQTACEIDVVAFVLDEDEQVSFDEDFVFYGAPENPGGTVRLLSDGPTEQTVSVD
;
A
#
# COMPACT_ATOMS: atom_id res chain seq x y z
N LYS A 1 27.15 -5.51 9.74
CA LYS A 1 26.21 -4.95 10.75
C LYS A 1 25.36 -3.88 10.06
N ARG A 2 24.12 -4.19 9.63
CA ARG A 2 23.23 -3.20 9.01
C ARG A 2 22.71 -2.25 10.09
N SER A 3 22.94 -0.95 9.93
CA SER A 3 22.41 0.09 10.82
C SER A 3 20.89 0.14 10.66
N ALA A 4 20.15 -0.10 11.74
CA ALA A 4 18.70 0.05 11.74
C ALA A 4 18.35 1.52 11.48
N LYS A 5 17.57 1.79 10.43
CA LYS A 5 17.02 3.12 10.17
C LYS A 5 16.24 3.56 11.43
N PRO A 6 16.39 4.79 11.93
CA PRO A 6 15.67 5.23 13.12
C PRO A 6 14.17 5.02 12.92
N ARG A 7 13.56 4.29 13.84
CA ARG A 7 12.11 4.01 13.84
C ARG A 7 11.40 5.29 14.27
N GLY A 8 10.78 5.97 13.31
CA GLY A 8 9.90 7.10 13.61
C GLY A 8 8.60 6.63 14.29
N PRO A 9 7.85 7.54 14.93
CA PRO A 9 6.69 7.18 15.75
C PRO A 9 5.57 6.49 14.95
N LEU A 10 5.52 6.62 13.63
CA LEU A 10 4.54 5.97 12.76
C LEU A 10 5.05 4.68 12.11
N THR A 11 6.17 4.12 12.57
CA THR A 11 6.72 2.86 12.01
C THR A 11 5.67 1.75 11.99
N GLY A 12 5.40 1.20 10.80
CA GLY A 12 4.42 0.14 10.59
C GLY A 12 2.97 0.60 10.51
N ARG A 13 2.71 1.92 10.48
CA ARG A 13 1.39 2.50 10.27
C ARG A 13 1.19 2.88 8.81
N ARG A 14 -0.02 2.66 8.28
CA ARG A 14 -0.45 3.14 6.96
C ARG A 14 -1.57 4.15 7.16
N VAL A 15 -1.28 5.42 6.89
CA VAL A 15 -2.14 6.56 7.23
C VAL A 15 -2.82 7.09 5.98
N LEU A 16 -4.15 7.02 5.93
CA LEU A 16 -4.95 7.60 4.86
C LEU A 16 -5.20 9.09 5.15
N VAL A 17 -4.87 9.98 4.20
CA VAL A 17 -5.12 11.42 4.32
C VAL A 17 -6.35 11.80 3.51
N LEU A 18 -7.33 12.43 4.16
CA LEU A 18 -8.61 12.87 3.58
C LEU A 18 -8.76 14.39 3.66
N GLY A 19 -9.28 15.01 2.60
CA GLY A 19 -9.48 16.46 2.54
C GLY A 19 -8.19 17.27 2.37
N GLY A 20 -8.30 18.56 2.65
CA GLY A 20 -7.25 19.56 2.46
C GLY A 20 -7.15 20.02 1.00
N THR A 21 -6.43 21.11 0.78
CA THR A 21 -5.99 21.45 -0.57
C THR A 21 -4.95 20.44 -1.04
N HIS A 22 -4.68 20.38 -2.35
CA HIS A 22 -3.63 19.50 -2.88
C HIS A 22 -2.27 19.71 -2.18
N PRO A 23 -1.79 20.96 -1.98
CA PRO A 23 -0.59 21.23 -1.16
C PRO A 23 -0.66 20.66 0.26
N ASP A 24 -1.78 20.84 0.96
CA ASP A 24 -1.92 20.38 2.35
C ASP A 24 -1.90 18.85 2.45
N ALA A 25 -2.58 18.17 1.52
CA ALA A 25 -2.58 16.72 1.44
C ALA A 25 -1.17 16.17 1.12
N VAL A 26 -0.41 16.82 0.24
CA VAL A 26 0.98 16.45 -0.06
C VAL A 26 1.87 16.66 1.15
N ALA A 27 1.73 17.78 1.85
CA ALA A 27 2.50 18.07 3.07
C ALA A 27 2.21 17.05 4.17
N ALA A 28 0.94 16.72 4.40
CA ALA A 28 0.53 15.72 5.38
C ALA A 28 1.08 14.32 5.05
N ARG A 29 1.02 13.89 3.78
CA ARG A 29 1.57 12.60 3.34
C ARG A 29 3.10 12.54 3.47
N THR A 30 3.77 13.64 3.11
CA THR A 30 5.22 13.78 3.29
C THR A 30 5.58 13.63 4.77
N ARG A 31 4.82 14.29 5.64
CA ARG A 31 5.01 14.22 7.09
C ARG A 31 4.82 12.80 7.64
N VAL A 32 3.83 12.06 7.17
CA VAL A 32 3.65 10.64 7.53
C VAL A 32 4.90 9.81 7.23
N VAL A 33 5.51 10.03 6.05
CA VAL A 33 6.72 9.31 5.62
C VAL A 33 7.94 9.71 6.45
N GLU A 34 8.12 11.00 6.74
CA GLU A 34 9.18 11.49 7.63
C GLU A 34 9.11 10.88 9.04
N LEU A 35 7.89 10.64 9.53
CA LEU A 35 7.62 9.99 10.81
C LEU A 35 7.75 8.46 10.75
N GLY A 36 8.19 7.90 9.62
CA GLY A 36 8.43 6.47 9.42
C GLY A 36 7.20 5.63 9.07
N GLY A 37 6.06 6.27 8.80
CA GLY A 37 4.84 5.62 8.35
C GLY A 37 4.73 5.53 6.82
N ALA A 38 3.67 4.89 6.35
CA ALA A 38 3.31 4.84 4.94
C ALA A 38 2.08 5.72 4.70
N ALA A 39 2.15 6.67 3.78
CA ALA A 39 0.97 7.43 3.38
C ALA A 39 0.10 6.61 2.42
N ALA A 40 -1.20 6.57 2.68
CA ALA A 40 -2.20 5.97 1.80
C ALA A 40 -3.04 7.05 1.11
N ILE A 41 -3.41 6.76 -0.13
CA ILE A 41 -4.28 7.61 -0.94
C ILE A 41 -5.71 7.05 -1.04
N ASN A 42 -5.83 5.73 -0.91
CA ASN A 42 -7.07 4.96 -0.96
C ASN A 42 -7.34 4.24 0.36
N LEU A 43 -8.62 4.00 0.66
CA LEU A 43 -9.04 3.19 1.80
C LEU A 43 -8.91 1.71 1.42
N SER A 44 -7.93 1.01 2.00
CA SER A 44 -7.71 -0.42 1.80
C SER A 44 -7.61 -1.17 3.13
N ALA A 45 -7.63 -2.49 3.07
CA ALA A 45 -7.53 -3.35 4.26
C ALA A 45 -6.23 -3.16 5.06
N GLY A 46 -5.21 -2.52 4.49
CA GLY A 46 -3.94 -2.23 5.14
C GLY A 46 -3.88 -0.86 5.83
N VAL A 47 -4.89 0.00 5.69
CA VAL A 47 -4.94 1.30 6.38
C VAL A 47 -5.14 1.09 7.88
N THR A 48 -4.29 1.72 8.68
CA THR A 48 -4.31 1.58 10.15
C THR A 48 -4.85 2.81 10.85
N ASP A 49 -4.68 3.99 10.24
CA ASP A 49 -5.05 5.29 10.81
C ASP A 49 -5.51 6.21 9.68
N VAL A 50 -6.39 7.16 10.01
CA VAL A 50 -6.91 8.15 9.06
C VAL A 50 -6.62 9.54 9.62
N VAL A 51 -6.10 10.43 8.79
CA VAL A 51 -5.95 11.86 9.10
C VAL A 51 -6.92 12.64 8.22
N VAL A 52 -7.80 13.41 8.85
CA VAL A 52 -8.76 14.27 8.19
C VAL A 52 -8.26 15.71 8.28
N LEU A 53 -8.01 16.30 7.12
CA LEU A 53 -7.70 17.71 6.95
C LEU A 53 -8.99 18.51 6.74
N ASP A 54 -8.88 19.83 6.67
CA ASP A 54 -10.00 20.72 6.41
C ASP A 54 -10.78 20.31 5.14
N GLY A 55 -12.11 20.29 5.24
CA GLY A 55 -12.98 19.81 4.16
C GLY A 55 -13.05 18.29 3.99
N GLY A 56 -12.26 17.50 4.73
CA GLY A 56 -12.27 16.03 4.63
C GLY A 56 -13.45 15.35 5.33
N HIS A 57 -14.18 16.07 6.21
CA HIS A 57 -15.32 15.54 6.96
C HIS A 57 -16.53 15.16 6.08
N GLY A 58 -16.60 15.68 4.85
CA GLY A 58 -17.61 15.30 3.86
C GLY A 58 -17.19 14.14 2.94
N ASP A 59 -16.00 13.55 3.14
CA ASP A 59 -15.52 12.47 2.27
C ASP A 59 -16.40 11.22 2.42
N ARG A 60 -16.93 10.73 1.30
CA ARG A 60 -17.80 9.54 1.22
C ARG A 60 -17.20 8.29 1.88
N ARG A 61 -15.87 8.22 2.01
CA ARG A 61 -15.15 7.09 2.63
C ARG A 61 -15.30 7.07 4.15
N LEU A 62 -15.67 8.19 4.79
CA LEU A 62 -15.80 8.27 6.26
C LEU A 62 -16.86 7.32 6.83
N ALA A 63 -17.94 7.06 6.07
CA ALA A 63 -18.95 6.07 6.45
C ALA A 63 -18.31 4.69 6.62
N ARG A 64 -17.53 4.25 5.61
CA ARG A 64 -16.83 2.97 5.64
C ARG A 64 -15.71 2.92 6.68
N ILE A 65 -15.01 4.03 6.91
CA ILE A 65 -13.96 4.14 7.94
C ILE A 65 -14.55 3.97 9.34
N THR A 66 -15.74 4.54 9.57
CA THR A 66 -16.49 4.38 10.82
C THR A 66 -16.92 2.93 11.02
N GLU A 67 -17.46 2.29 9.98
CA GLU A 67 -17.82 0.86 10.02
C GLU A 67 -16.63 -0.05 10.35
N LEU A 68 -15.44 0.29 9.83
CA LEU A 68 -14.20 -0.45 10.06
C LEU A 68 -13.54 -0.11 11.41
N LEU A 69 -14.11 0.81 12.20
CA LEU A 69 -13.59 1.28 13.48
C LEU A 69 -12.12 1.75 13.38
N LEU A 70 -11.76 2.34 12.23
CA LEU A 70 -10.42 2.87 12.03
C LEU A 70 -10.26 4.17 12.84
N PRO A 71 -9.15 4.35 13.56
CA PRO A 71 -8.84 5.60 14.23
C PRO A 71 -8.81 6.78 13.26
N VAL A 72 -9.57 7.83 13.57
CA VAL A 72 -9.62 9.08 12.81
C VAL A 72 -9.02 10.20 13.64
N HIS A 73 -8.04 10.89 13.07
CA HIS A 73 -7.29 11.98 13.69
C HIS A 73 -7.39 13.26 12.87
N ASP A 74 -7.17 14.40 13.50
CA ASP A 74 -7.01 15.67 12.80
C ASP A 74 -5.56 15.86 12.28
N ALA A 75 -5.33 16.98 11.59
CA ALA A 75 -4.00 17.34 11.09
C ALA A 75 -2.94 17.51 12.20
N ALA A 76 -3.35 17.96 13.39
CA ALA A 76 -2.43 18.25 14.50
C ALA A 76 -1.77 16.99 15.04
N TRP A 77 -2.40 15.82 14.87
CA TRP A 77 -1.81 14.53 15.21
C TRP A 77 -0.48 14.26 14.49
N LEU A 78 -0.27 14.78 13.27
CA LEU A 78 1.01 14.63 12.55
C LEU A 78 2.16 15.46 13.14
N VAL A 79 1.87 16.38 14.06
CA VAL A 79 2.89 17.13 14.82
C VAL A 79 3.43 16.27 15.97
N ALA A 80 2.52 15.61 16.70
CA ALA A 80 2.85 14.77 17.85
C ALA A 80 1.96 13.51 17.87
N PRO A 81 2.28 12.49 17.06
CA PRO A 81 1.42 11.32 16.93
C PRO A 81 1.44 10.49 18.22
N VAL A 82 0.30 10.46 18.91
CA VAL A 82 0.07 9.55 20.03
C VAL A 82 -0.47 8.25 19.44
N VAL A 83 0.41 7.25 19.39
CA VAL A 83 0.11 5.94 18.83
C VAL A 83 -0.27 5.00 19.96
N THR A 84 -1.56 4.91 20.26
CA THR A 84 -2.07 3.88 21.19
C THR A 84 -1.87 2.52 20.51
N GLN A 85 -1.10 1.63 21.15
CA GLN A 85 -1.07 0.23 20.73
C GLN A 85 -2.44 -0.34 21.05
N ALA A 86 -3.24 -0.61 20.03
CA ALA A 86 -4.49 -1.34 20.20
C ALA A 86 -4.16 -2.75 20.71
N SER A 87 -4.32 -2.95 22.02
CA SER A 87 -4.34 -4.25 22.67
C SER A 87 -5.56 -5.01 22.15
N GLY A 88 -5.37 -6.09 21.40
CA GLY A 88 -6.47 -7.04 21.12
C GLY A 88 -6.84 -7.31 19.66
N ALA A 89 -5.91 -7.25 18.71
CA ALA A 89 -6.06 -7.95 17.42
C ALA A 89 -4.85 -8.86 17.17
N GLU A 90 -4.78 -9.95 17.93
CA GLU A 90 -4.03 -11.15 17.54
C GLU A 90 -4.70 -11.77 16.31
N GLY A 91 -4.38 -11.19 15.17
CA GLY A 91 -4.86 -11.52 13.83
C GLY A 91 -4.20 -10.55 12.86
N ARG A 92 -2.90 -10.34 13.05
CA ARG A 92 -2.13 -9.25 12.47
C ARG A 92 -2.01 -9.46 10.96
N ARG A 93 -2.91 -8.86 10.18
CA ARG A 93 -2.58 -8.39 8.82
C ARG A 93 -1.29 -7.60 8.96
N ALA A 94 -0.18 -8.20 8.56
CA ALA A 94 1.10 -7.52 8.53
C ALA A 94 0.92 -6.25 7.69
N ALA A 95 1.36 -5.10 8.20
CA ALA A 95 1.39 -3.88 7.41
C ALA A 95 2.16 -4.19 6.11
N ALA A 96 1.54 -3.94 4.96
CA ALA A 96 2.13 -4.27 3.66
C ALA A 96 3.53 -3.63 3.53
N HIS A 97 4.49 -4.40 3.05
CA HIS A 97 5.86 -3.91 2.89
C HIS A 97 5.91 -2.87 1.76
N VAL A 98 6.36 -1.65 2.07
CA VAL A 98 6.51 -0.59 1.07
C VAL A 98 7.88 -0.71 0.42
N LEU A 99 7.89 -0.99 -0.88
CA LEU A 99 9.10 -1.06 -1.67
C LEU A 99 9.46 0.32 -2.23
N PRO A 100 10.69 0.83 -2.02
CA PRO A 100 11.18 1.98 -2.77
C PRO A 100 11.40 1.58 -4.24
N ARG A 101 11.58 2.57 -5.13
CA ARG A 101 11.99 2.31 -6.51
C ARG A 101 13.27 1.45 -6.55
N GLY A 102 13.23 0.33 -7.27
CA GLY A 102 14.33 -0.65 -7.34
C GLY A 102 14.52 -1.47 -6.07
N GLY A 103 13.58 -1.39 -5.11
CA GLY A 103 13.58 -2.21 -3.91
C GLY A 103 13.23 -3.66 -4.21
N VAL A 104 13.90 -4.58 -3.52
CA VAL A 104 13.69 -6.02 -3.60
C VAL A 104 13.35 -6.52 -2.20
N VAL A 105 12.39 -7.44 -2.10
CA VAL A 105 12.05 -8.12 -0.85
C VAL A 105 11.89 -9.61 -1.12
N ASP A 106 12.44 -10.43 -0.22
CA ASP A 106 12.20 -11.86 -0.24
C ASP A 106 10.79 -12.14 0.30
N LEU A 107 10.00 -12.88 -0.47
CA LEU A 107 8.70 -13.33 -0.01
C LEU A 107 8.88 -14.42 1.06
N PRO A 108 8.17 -14.35 2.19
CA PRO A 108 8.19 -15.41 3.19
C PRO A 108 7.85 -16.76 2.57
N LEU A 109 8.76 -17.73 2.67
CA LEU A 109 8.46 -19.10 2.26
C LEU A 109 7.35 -19.68 3.15
N PRO A 110 6.36 -20.39 2.58
CA PRO A 110 5.30 -21.03 3.36
C PRO A 110 5.91 -21.94 4.42
N ARG A 111 5.64 -21.66 5.70
CA ARG A 111 6.08 -22.52 6.81
C ARG A 111 5.11 -23.70 6.97
N GLY A 112 5.17 -24.65 6.04
CA GLY A 112 4.48 -25.93 6.18
C GLY A 112 3.64 -26.35 4.98
N ARG A 113 2.87 -27.43 5.17
CA ARG A 113 2.01 -28.08 4.17
C ARG A 113 0.63 -27.40 4.12
N GLY A 114 0.60 -26.10 3.85
CA GLY A 114 -0.63 -25.33 3.60
C GLY A 114 -0.76 -24.96 2.12
N PRO A 115 -1.92 -24.43 1.67
CA PRO A 115 -2.02 -23.80 0.35
C PRO A 115 -0.97 -22.69 0.25
N ALA A 116 -0.43 -22.48 -0.96
CA ALA A 116 0.52 -21.40 -1.21
C ALA A 116 -0.09 -20.07 -0.74
N ASP A 117 0.69 -19.29 0.01
CA ASP A 117 0.24 -17.98 0.49
C ASP A 117 0.08 -17.07 -0.74
N ARG A 118 -1.14 -16.57 -0.97
CA ARG A 118 -1.38 -15.59 -2.03
C ARG A 118 -0.74 -14.25 -1.65
N TRP A 119 0.04 -13.70 -2.57
CA TRP A 119 0.69 -12.40 -2.44
C TRP A 119 0.01 -11.36 -3.32
N THR A 120 0.08 -10.10 -2.90
CA THR A 120 -0.32 -8.97 -3.73
C THR A 120 0.73 -7.88 -3.71
N VAL A 121 0.99 -7.30 -4.87
CA VAL A 121 1.84 -6.13 -5.07
C VAL A 121 0.97 -5.03 -5.64
N THR A 122 0.83 -3.92 -4.92
CA THR A 122 -0.02 -2.81 -5.33
C THR A 122 0.83 -1.61 -5.71
N ALA A 123 0.71 -1.17 -6.96
CA ALA A 123 1.28 0.07 -7.45
C ALA A 123 0.23 1.16 -7.42
N SER A 124 0.57 2.32 -6.84
CA SER A 124 -0.35 3.47 -6.74
C SER A 124 0.39 4.75 -7.06
N TRP A 125 -0.30 5.70 -7.71
CA TRP A 125 0.29 6.96 -8.15
C TRP A 125 -0.63 8.15 -7.86
N ALA A 126 -0.06 9.35 -7.87
CA ALA A 126 -0.86 10.57 -7.77
C ALA A 126 -1.67 10.74 -9.06
N GLN A 127 -2.91 11.23 -8.94
CA GLN A 127 -3.75 11.59 -10.09
C GLN A 127 -3.18 12.83 -10.78
N GLN A 128 -2.11 12.65 -11.55
CA GLN A 128 -1.53 13.68 -12.41
C GLN A 128 -2.06 13.45 -13.82
N THR A 129 -2.73 14.45 -14.37
CA THR A 129 -3.45 14.39 -15.65
C THR A 129 -2.55 14.47 -16.88
N ALA A 130 -1.22 14.48 -16.69
CA ALA A 130 -0.25 14.74 -17.75
C ALA A 130 0.38 13.48 -18.37
N CYS A 131 0.24 12.31 -17.74
CA CYS A 131 0.79 11.06 -18.26
C CYS A 131 -0.09 9.86 -17.93
N GLU A 132 -0.18 8.93 -18.86
CA GLU A 132 -0.73 7.59 -18.62
C GLU A 132 0.33 6.74 -17.92
N ILE A 133 -0.09 5.96 -16.93
CA ILE A 133 0.78 5.06 -16.17
C ILE A 133 0.26 3.65 -16.41
N ASP A 134 1.17 2.78 -16.86
CA ASP A 134 0.92 1.37 -17.09
C ASP A 134 1.81 0.53 -16.15
N VAL A 135 1.24 -0.55 -15.61
CA VAL A 135 1.97 -1.49 -14.75
C VAL A 135 2.17 -2.78 -15.50
N VAL A 136 3.44 -3.17 -15.61
CA VAL A 136 3.86 -4.43 -16.23
C VAL A 136 4.60 -5.25 -15.19
N ALA A 137 4.28 -6.54 -15.12
CA ALA A 137 5.01 -7.52 -14.35
C ALA A 137 5.58 -8.58 -15.29
N PHE A 138 6.77 -9.06 -14.95
CA PHE A 138 7.46 -10.12 -15.67
C PHE A 138 7.68 -11.28 -14.72
N VAL A 139 7.27 -12.48 -15.12
CA VAL A 139 7.65 -13.71 -14.40
C VAL A 139 9.02 -14.14 -14.92
N LEU A 140 9.99 -14.26 -14.00
CA LEU A 140 11.38 -14.58 -14.31
C LEU A 140 11.72 -15.99 -13.86
N ASP A 141 12.62 -16.64 -14.59
CA ASP A 141 13.25 -17.90 -14.22
C ASP A 141 14.48 -17.70 -13.30
N GLU A 142 15.20 -18.80 -13.05
CA GLU A 142 16.39 -18.83 -12.19
C GLU A 142 17.56 -17.99 -12.73
N ASP A 143 17.57 -17.70 -14.04
CA ASP A 143 18.59 -16.90 -14.73
C ASP A 143 18.16 -15.43 -14.89
N GLU A 144 17.10 -15.02 -14.17
CA GLU A 144 16.49 -13.68 -14.23
C GLU A 144 15.97 -13.32 -15.64
N GLN A 145 15.59 -14.32 -16.44
CA GLN A 145 15.05 -14.13 -17.79
C GLN A 145 13.55 -14.42 -17.84
N VAL A 146 12.86 -13.77 -18.78
CA VAL A 146 11.48 -14.13 -19.12
C VAL A 146 11.51 -15.27 -20.11
N SER A 147 10.87 -16.40 -19.76
CA SER A 147 10.90 -17.59 -20.62
C SER A 147 10.02 -17.45 -21.86
N PHE A 148 8.84 -16.83 -21.76
CA PHE A 148 7.91 -16.64 -22.88
C PHE A 148 7.20 -15.28 -22.85
N ASP A 149 6.74 -14.80 -24.00
CA ASP A 149 5.95 -13.54 -24.11
C ASP A 149 4.66 -13.56 -23.27
N GLU A 150 4.19 -14.74 -22.89
CA GLU A 150 2.98 -14.94 -22.08
C GLU A 150 3.25 -14.78 -20.56
N ASP A 151 4.52 -14.68 -20.16
CA ASP A 151 4.95 -14.37 -18.79
C ASP A 151 4.98 -12.85 -18.51
N PHE A 152 4.54 -12.06 -19.49
CA PHE A 152 4.32 -10.63 -19.39
C PHE A 152 2.88 -10.38 -18.94
N VAL A 153 2.71 -9.81 -17.76
CA VAL A 153 1.40 -9.46 -17.24
C VAL A 153 1.24 -7.94 -17.26
N PHE A 154 0.28 -7.45 -18.05
CA PHE A 154 -0.01 -6.02 -18.25
C PHE A 154 -1.49 -5.80 -18.57
N TYR A 155 -1.93 -4.55 -18.74
CA TYR A 155 -3.35 -4.24 -18.97
C TYR A 155 -3.99 -5.01 -20.16
N GLY A 156 -3.23 -5.26 -21.24
CA GLY A 156 -3.69 -6.00 -22.42
C GLY A 156 -3.54 -7.53 -22.34
N ALA A 157 -2.82 -8.03 -21.33
CA ALA A 157 -2.66 -9.45 -21.01
C ALA A 157 -2.64 -9.61 -19.48
N PRO A 158 -3.80 -9.54 -18.82
CA PRO A 158 -3.88 -9.36 -17.37
C PRO A 158 -3.64 -10.65 -16.58
N GLU A 159 -3.33 -11.77 -17.22
CA GLU A 159 -3.12 -13.06 -16.56
C GLU A 159 -2.13 -13.91 -17.36
N ASN A 160 -1.19 -14.55 -16.66
CA ASN A 160 -0.26 -15.49 -17.28
C ASN A 160 -0.95 -16.86 -17.53
N PRO A 161 -0.45 -17.71 -18.46
CA PRO A 161 -1.07 -18.99 -18.80
C PRO A 161 -1.28 -19.94 -17.61
N GLY A 162 -0.41 -19.87 -16.60
CA GLY A 162 -0.52 -20.65 -15.37
C GLY A 162 -1.58 -20.16 -14.39
N GLY A 163 -2.18 -18.98 -14.64
CA GLY A 163 -3.17 -18.33 -13.79
C GLY A 163 -2.65 -17.93 -12.41
N THR A 164 -1.33 -18.03 -12.22
CA THR A 164 -0.60 -17.81 -10.97
C THR A 164 -0.33 -16.32 -10.76
N VAL A 165 -0.15 -15.56 -11.83
CA VAL A 165 0.09 -14.11 -11.78
C VAL A 165 -1.01 -13.39 -12.54
N ARG A 166 -1.66 -12.44 -11.88
CA ARG A 166 -2.79 -11.69 -12.43
C ARG A 166 -2.69 -10.21 -12.10
N LEU A 167 -3.00 -9.35 -13.05
CA LEU A 167 -3.16 -7.91 -12.88
C LEU A 167 -4.63 -7.56 -12.67
N LEU A 168 -4.89 -6.81 -11.61
CA LEU A 168 -6.17 -6.30 -11.19
C LEU A 168 -6.14 -4.77 -11.28
N SER A 169 -7.07 -4.21 -12.04
CA SER A 169 -7.25 -2.75 -12.10
C SER A 169 -8.23 -2.32 -11.03
N ASP A 170 -7.72 -1.94 -9.86
CA ASP A 170 -8.53 -1.58 -8.70
C ASP A 170 -9.02 -0.12 -8.74
N GLY A 171 -8.49 0.70 -9.66
CA GLY A 171 -8.95 2.07 -9.91
C GLY A 171 -8.10 2.84 -10.91
N PRO A 172 -8.40 4.13 -11.19
CA PRO A 172 -7.71 4.94 -12.21
C PRO A 172 -6.29 5.36 -11.81
N THR A 173 -5.88 5.10 -10.56
CA THR A 173 -4.57 5.49 -10.01
C THR A 173 -3.87 4.35 -9.28
N GLU A 174 -4.35 3.13 -9.49
CA GLU A 174 -3.91 1.95 -8.76
C GLU A 174 -4.12 0.69 -9.60
N GLN A 175 -3.09 -0.16 -9.64
CA GLN A 175 -3.16 -1.50 -10.19
C GLN A 175 -2.44 -2.47 -9.24
N THR A 176 -3.00 -3.67 -9.09
CA THR A 176 -2.50 -4.70 -8.19
C THR A 176 -2.13 -5.95 -8.99
N VAL A 177 -0.94 -6.48 -8.76
CA VAL A 177 -0.54 -7.80 -9.23
C VAL A 177 -0.77 -8.80 -8.10
N SER A 178 -1.56 -9.85 -8.32
CA SER A 178 -1.68 -10.97 -7.40
C SER A 178 -0.86 -12.16 -7.88
N VAL A 179 -0.19 -12.84 -6.95
CA VAL A 179 0.62 -14.03 -7.17
C VAL A 179 0.11 -15.14 -6.26
N ASP A 180 -0.31 -16.27 -6.82
CA ASP A 180 -0.80 -17.46 -6.09
C ASP A 180 0.29 -18.51 -5.84
#